data_AF-A0A960FB09-F1
#
_entry.id   AF-A0A960FB09-F1
#
_cell.length_a   1.000
_cell.length_b   1.000
_cell.length_c   1.000
_cell.angle_alpha   90.00
_cell.angle_beta   90.00
_cell.angle_gamma   90.00
#
_symmetry.space_group_name_H-M   'P 1'
#
loop_
_entity.id
_entity.type
_entity.pdbx_description
1 polymer ?
#
loop_
_entity_poly.entity_id
_entity_poly.type
_entity_poly.pdbx_seq_one_letter_code
_entity_poly.pdbx_strand_id
1 'polypeptide(L)'
;MWQVELRADAEQIARFRAQAPAEHLGIRFTESGDVWLLESDAICAATDAKSAIDAGNLLVDQLNFAASLSRPGHKAVRQASAVIDEYGRRSAFVTAQTAVVIAIAGTATISTGTPPTSRPRTVAELIADLGPIVPAIERVRVAWERDRSPVGLYKIFEIIRDQAGKGPCGPVNLVGAREVSRFTSSANHPEATGELARHAVSRDHPPKDPMTAVEMSLFIADVIRRWLRCLAVQHQIPLEAPA
;
A
#
# COMPACT_ATOMS: atom_id res chain seq x y z
N MET A 1 -9.80 11.94 23.59
CA MET A 1 -10.03 11.24 22.30
C MET A 1 -9.55 12.14 21.17
N TRP A 2 -8.71 11.62 20.27
CA TRP A 2 -8.14 12.39 19.15
C TRP A 2 -8.80 12.00 17.83
N GLN A 3 -8.95 12.97 16.93
CA GLN A 3 -9.37 12.77 15.54
C GLN A 3 -8.38 13.44 14.59
N VAL A 4 -8.16 12.82 13.43
CA VAL A 4 -7.26 13.32 12.39
C VAL A 4 -8.05 13.81 11.19
N GLU A 5 -7.78 15.01 10.71
CA GLU A 5 -8.45 15.56 9.53
C GLU A 5 -7.84 15.00 8.23
N LEU A 6 -8.68 14.67 7.26
CA LEU A 6 -8.30 14.21 5.93
C LEU A 6 -8.68 15.24 4.87
N ARG A 7 -7.79 15.45 3.90
CA ARG A 7 -8.08 16.21 2.69
C ARG A 7 -8.33 15.27 1.53
N ALA A 8 -9.61 15.02 1.28
CA ALA A 8 -10.08 14.18 0.19
C ALA A 8 -11.54 14.53 -0.14
N ASP A 9 -11.93 14.34 -1.40
CA ASP A 9 -13.33 14.41 -1.80
C ASP A 9 -14.11 13.16 -1.34
N ALA A 10 -15.45 13.22 -1.43
CA ALA A 10 -16.32 12.13 -1.00
C ALA A 10 -16.06 10.81 -1.76
N GLU A 11 -15.65 10.87 -3.03
CA GLU A 11 -15.34 9.70 -3.84
C GLU A 11 -14.03 9.05 -3.39
N GLN A 12 -13.01 9.86 -3.09
CA GLN A 12 -11.74 9.41 -2.52
C GLN A 12 -11.96 8.73 -1.16
N ILE A 13 -12.79 9.29 -0.28
CA ILE A 13 -13.10 8.70 1.03
C ILE A 13 -13.88 7.40 0.89
N ALA A 14 -14.87 7.33 -0.02
CA ALA A 14 -15.59 6.08 -0.28
C ALA A 14 -14.64 4.96 -0.74
N ARG A 15 -13.65 5.28 -1.59
CA ARG A 15 -12.63 4.34 -2.07
C ARG A 15 -11.64 3.95 -0.97
N PHE A 16 -11.29 4.89 -0.11
CA PHE A 16 -10.39 4.69 1.02
C PHE A 16 -11.03 3.79 2.09
N ARG A 17 -12.31 4.01 2.40
CA ARG A 17 -13.15 3.14 3.25
C ARG A 17 -13.21 1.70 2.74
N ALA A 18 -13.27 1.49 1.43
CA ALA A 18 -13.29 0.15 0.86
C ALA A 18 -11.99 -0.65 1.10
N GLN A 19 -10.88 0.01 1.44
CA GLN A 19 -9.60 -0.62 1.80
C GLN A 19 -9.41 -0.75 3.32
N ALA A 20 -10.22 -0.05 4.11
CA ALA A 20 -10.14 0.06 5.55
C ALA A 20 -11.43 -0.47 6.19
N PRO A 21 -11.64 -1.80 6.24
CA PRO A 21 -12.82 -2.33 6.89
C PRO A 21 -12.79 -1.95 8.37
N ALA A 22 -13.82 -1.21 8.79
CA ALA A 22 -13.89 -0.42 10.01
C ALA A 22 -13.65 -1.21 11.31
N GLU A 23 -13.92 -2.52 11.30
CA GLU A 23 -13.99 -3.34 12.51
C GLU A 23 -12.62 -3.84 13.00
N HIS A 24 -11.71 -4.26 12.11
CA HIS A 24 -10.41 -4.82 12.53
C HIS A 24 -9.39 -3.77 12.96
N LEU A 25 -9.44 -2.58 12.34
CA LEU A 25 -8.50 -1.48 12.62
C LEU A 25 -9.11 -0.39 13.53
N GLY A 26 -10.34 -0.61 14.02
CA GLY A 26 -11.10 0.38 14.80
C GLY A 26 -11.34 1.69 14.04
N ILE A 27 -11.32 1.65 12.70
CA ILE A 27 -11.32 2.86 11.87
C ILE A 27 -12.73 3.40 11.70
N ARG A 28 -12.91 4.68 12.01
CA ARG A 28 -14.16 5.41 11.70
C ARG A 28 -13.86 6.66 10.90
N PHE A 29 -14.77 6.97 9.99
CA PHE A 29 -14.73 8.16 9.16
C PHE A 29 -15.99 8.98 9.43
N THR A 30 -15.83 10.20 9.92
CA THR A 30 -16.95 11.10 10.20
C THR A 30 -16.87 12.32 9.29
N GLU A 31 -17.96 12.65 8.62
CA GLU A 31 -18.08 13.89 7.86
C GLU A 31 -18.38 15.04 8.82
N SER A 32 -17.61 16.13 8.75
CA SER A 32 -17.80 17.30 9.60
C SER A 32 -17.62 18.57 8.76
N GLY A 33 -18.74 19.10 8.24
CA GLY A 33 -18.71 20.19 7.26
C GLY A 33 -18.02 19.75 5.97
N ASP A 34 -17.02 20.53 5.53
CA ASP A 34 -16.26 20.26 4.28
C ASP A 34 -15.04 19.35 4.49
N VAL A 35 -14.87 18.78 5.69
CA VAL A 35 -13.72 17.92 6.00
C VAL A 35 -14.14 16.54 6.47
N TRP A 36 -13.24 15.59 6.27
CA TRP A 36 -13.40 14.22 6.76
C TRP A 36 -12.51 14.00 7.97
N LEU A 37 -13.05 13.41 9.02
CA LEU A 37 -12.34 13.07 10.24
C LEU A 37 -12.11 11.57 10.26
N LEU A 38 -10.87 11.18 10.54
CA LEU A 38 -10.41 9.81 10.73
C LEU A 38 -10.17 9.56 12.21
N GLU A 39 -10.81 8.51 12.70
CA GLU A 39 -10.56 7.90 14.00
C GLU A 39 -9.98 6.50 13.80
N SER A 40 -9.13 6.09 14.72
CA SER A 40 -8.71 4.70 14.90
C SER A 40 -8.33 4.46 16.35
N ASP A 41 -8.26 3.21 16.78
CA ASP A 41 -7.81 2.87 18.14
C ASP A 41 -6.39 3.40 18.40
N ALA A 42 -5.52 3.35 17.38
CA ALA A 42 -4.16 3.87 17.46
C ALA A 42 -4.12 5.40 17.61
N ILE A 43 -4.98 6.14 16.91
CA ILE A 43 -5.11 7.59 17.05
C ILE A 43 -5.67 7.93 18.45
N CYS A 44 -6.69 7.19 18.90
CA CYS A 44 -7.32 7.38 20.20
C CYS A 44 -6.39 7.09 21.38
N ALA A 45 -5.44 6.16 21.22
CA ALA A 45 -4.45 5.80 22.23
C ALA A 45 -3.31 6.83 22.39
N ALA A 46 -3.21 7.82 21.50
CA ALA A 46 -2.16 8.82 21.58
C ALA A 46 -2.29 9.73 22.82
N THR A 47 -1.16 9.94 23.51
CA THR A 47 -1.09 10.77 24.72
C THR A 47 -0.94 12.27 24.44
N ASP A 48 -0.59 12.62 23.20
CA ASP A 48 -0.35 13.99 22.78
C ASP A 48 -0.67 14.18 21.28
N ALA A 49 -0.79 15.43 20.84
CA ALA A 49 -1.14 15.79 19.47
C ALA A 49 -0.14 15.29 18.43
N LYS A 50 1.16 15.26 18.75
CA LYS A 50 2.19 14.79 17.81
C LYS A 50 2.07 13.28 17.61
N SER A 51 1.94 12.53 18.68
CA SER A 51 1.73 11.08 18.65
C SER A 51 0.43 10.71 17.88
N ALA A 52 -0.62 11.52 18.02
CA ALA A 52 -1.87 11.33 17.27
C ALA A 52 -1.68 11.60 15.76
N ILE A 53 -0.91 12.64 15.41
CA ILE A 53 -0.56 12.96 14.02
C ILE A 53 0.30 11.84 13.41
N ASP A 54 1.32 11.38 14.13
CA ASP A 54 2.22 10.32 13.65
C ASP A 54 1.47 9.01 13.42
N ALA A 55 0.55 8.65 14.33
CA ALA A 55 -0.35 7.50 14.17
C ALA A 55 -1.29 7.66 12.97
N GLY A 56 -1.86 8.85 12.78
CA GLY A 56 -2.69 9.18 11.63
C GLY A 56 -1.95 9.05 10.30
N ASN A 57 -0.73 9.60 10.23
CA ASN A 57 0.08 9.61 9.01
C ASN A 57 0.45 8.18 8.62
N LEU A 58 0.90 7.38 9.60
CA LEU A 58 1.24 5.99 9.38
C LEU A 58 0.04 5.20 8.83
N LEU A 59 -1.15 5.39 9.43
CA LEU A 59 -2.34 4.71 8.98
C LEU A 59 -2.74 5.12 7.55
N VAL A 60 -2.71 6.43 7.25
CA VAL A 60 -3.04 6.94 5.92
C VAL A 60 -2.08 6.41 4.86
N ASP A 61 -0.79 6.36 5.19
CA ASP A 61 0.27 5.81 4.35
C ASP A 61 0.06 4.32 4.06
N GLN A 62 -0.23 3.51 5.09
CA GLN A 62 -0.51 2.09 4.94
C GLN A 62 -1.71 1.83 4.03
N LEU A 63 -2.77 2.61 4.19
CA LEU A 63 -3.98 2.51 3.36
C LEU A 63 -3.74 2.95 1.92
N ASN A 64 -2.98 4.02 1.71
CA ASN A 64 -2.57 4.45 0.37
C ASN A 64 -1.70 3.40 -0.33
N PHE A 65 -0.77 2.80 0.41
CA PHE A 65 0.07 1.75 -0.11
C PHE A 65 -0.79 0.54 -0.53
N ALA A 66 -1.66 0.03 0.35
CA ALA A 66 -2.57 -1.07 0.05
C ALA A 66 -3.46 -0.80 -1.17
N ALA A 67 -4.01 0.41 -1.27
CA ALA A 67 -4.82 0.83 -2.42
C ALA A 67 -4.01 0.84 -3.72
N SER A 68 -2.77 1.33 -3.67
CA SER A 68 -1.87 1.39 -4.83
C SER A 68 -1.41 0.02 -5.34
N LEU A 69 -1.33 -0.99 -4.47
CA LEU A 69 -1.03 -2.37 -4.86
C LEU A 69 -2.22 -3.04 -5.57
N SER A 70 -3.42 -2.56 -5.32
CA SER A 70 -4.65 -3.12 -5.87
C SER A 70 -5.07 -2.43 -7.18
N ARG A 71 -4.62 -1.19 -7.41
CA ARG A 71 -5.07 -0.37 -8.54
C ARG A 71 -3.92 0.46 -9.14
N PRO A 72 -3.52 0.18 -10.39
CA PRO A 72 -2.67 1.08 -11.16
C PRO A 72 -3.29 2.48 -11.23
N GLY A 73 -2.48 3.52 -11.04
CA GLY A 73 -2.95 4.90 -11.07
C GLY A 73 -3.69 5.38 -9.81
N HIS A 74 -3.61 4.65 -8.69
CA HIS A 74 -4.14 5.13 -7.39
C HIS A 74 -3.62 6.53 -7.05
N LYS A 75 -4.52 7.40 -6.58
CA LYS A 75 -4.20 8.73 -6.09
C LYS A 75 -4.23 8.73 -4.57
N ALA A 76 -3.10 9.10 -3.97
CA ALA A 76 -2.96 9.11 -2.52
C ALA A 76 -3.92 10.11 -1.86
N VAL A 77 -4.60 9.65 -0.80
CA VAL A 77 -5.30 10.49 0.17
C VAL A 77 -4.26 11.11 1.09
N ARG A 78 -4.45 12.36 1.51
CA ARG A 78 -3.51 13.02 2.43
C ARG A 78 -4.20 13.38 3.73
N GLN A 79 -3.49 13.18 4.83
CA GLN A 79 -3.86 13.79 6.11
C GLN A 79 -3.71 15.31 5.99
N ALA A 80 -4.72 16.05 6.44
CA ALA A 80 -4.58 17.46 6.74
C ALA A 80 -3.78 17.58 8.03
N SER A 81 -2.91 18.59 8.14
CA SER A 81 -2.05 18.72 9.31
C SER A 81 -2.74 19.10 10.62
N ALA A 82 -4.04 18.86 10.73
CA ALA A 82 -4.86 19.21 11.88
C ALA A 82 -5.33 17.96 12.63
N VAL A 83 -5.22 18.00 13.94
CA VAL A 83 -5.87 17.06 14.86
C VAL A 83 -6.83 17.80 15.77
N ILE A 84 -7.92 17.14 16.12
CA ILE A 84 -8.97 17.64 17.02
C ILE A 84 -8.90 16.81 18.30
N ASP A 85 -8.81 17.47 19.46
CA ASP A 85 -8.87 16.80 20.77
C ASP A 85 -10.32 16.64 21.28
N GLU A 86 -10.49 15.99 22.44
CA GLU A 86 -11.80 15.74 23.05
C GLU A 86 -12.57 16.98 23.48
N TYR A 87 -11.90 18.13 23.54
CA TYR A 87 -12.49 19.43 23.86
C TYR A 87 -12.80 20.23 22.59
N GLY A 88 -12.63 19.63 21.40
CA GLY A 88 -12.83 20.28 20.11
C GLY A 88 -11.70 21.25 19.72
N ARG A 89 -10.57 21.24 20.43
CA ARG A 89 -9.43 22.13 20.10
C ARG A 89 -8.68 21.56 18.90
N ARG A 90 -8.53 22.40 17.87
CA ARG A 90 -7.83 22.06 16.62
C ARG A 90 -6.38 22.51 16.70
N SER A 91 -5.44 21.57 16.59
CA SER A 91 -4.00 21.85 16.51
C SER A 91 -3.52 21.60 15.09
N ALA A 92 -2.99 22.62 14.40
CA ALA A 92 -2.62 22.56 12.98
C ALA A 92 -1.10 22.78 12.75
N PHE A 93 -0.47 21.96 11.91
CA PHE A 93 0.97 22.00 11.59
C PHE A 93 1.23 22.18 10.08
N VAL A 94 1.38 23.40 9.58
CA VAL A 94 1.38 23.65 8.12
C VAL A 94 2.63 23.11 7.40
N THR A 95 2.43 22.22 6.42
CA THR A 95 3.40 21.89 5.36
C THR A 95 2.67 21.89 4.02
N ALA A 96 3.08 22.76 3.08
CA ALA A 96 2.29 23.08 1.87
C ALA A 96 2.94 22.53 0.59
N GLN A 97 2.23 21.70 -0.21
CA GLN A 97 2.45 21.51 -1.66
C GLN A 97 1.18 20.98 -2.39
N THR A 98 0.98 21.42 -3.64
CA THR A 98 -0.23 21.34 -4.51
C THR A 98 -0.30 20.09 -5.41
N ALA A 99 -1.51 19.65 -5.84
CA ALA A 99 -1.70 18.68 -6.95
C ALA A 99 -3.07 18.81 -7.66
N VAL A 100 -3.10 18.47 -8.98
CA VAL A 100 -4.23 18.56 -9.95
C VAL A 100 -4.83 17.16 -10.25
N VAL A 101 -6.11 17.07 -10.64
CA VAL A 101 -6.90 15.81 -10.76
C VAL A 101 -7.56 15.61 -12.15
N ILE A 102 -7.40 14.42 -12.76
CA ILE A 102 -8.26 13.85 -13.84
C ILE A 102 -8.86 12.50 -13.37
N ALA A 103 -10.14 12.20 -13.63
CA ALA A 103 -10.83 10.97 -13.19
C ALA A 103 -11.45 10.17 -14.36
N ILE A 104 -11.47 8.84 -14.25
CA ILE A 104 -12.24 7.89 -15.10
C ILE A 104 -12.92 6.87 -14.15
N ALA A 105 -14.18 6.54 -14.40
CA ALA A 105 -15.04 5.70 -13.56
C ALA A 105 -15.33 4.31 -14.15
N GLY A 106 -15.62 3.33 -13.28
CA GLY A 106 -16.10 1.98 -13.64
C GLY A 106 -16.98 1.38 -12.53
N THR A 107 -17.95 0.55 -12.89
CA THR A 107 -18.98 -0.03 -12.00
C THR A 107 -18.69 -1.48 -11.62
N ALA A 108 -18.98 -1.86 -10.37
CA ALA A 108 -18.98 -3.24 -9.89
C ALA A 108 -20.40 -3.66 -9.49
N THR A 109 -20.79 -4.89 -9.83
CA THR A 109 -22.10 -5.48 -9.51
C THR A 109 -21.99 -6.33 -8.24
N ILE A 110 -22.90 -6.13 -7.29
CA ILE A 110 -23.02 -6.95 -6.07
C ILE A 110 -24.13 -7.98 -6.30
N SER A 111 -23.82 -9.27 -6.16
CA SER A 111 -24.85 -10.33 -6.08
C SER A 111 -25.29 -10.50 -4.64
N THR A 112 -26.58 -10.37 -4.39
CA THR A 112 -27.21 -10.61 -3.07
C THR A 112 -27.32 -12.11 -2.80
N GLY A 113 -26.24 -12.69 -2.28
CA GLY A 113 -26.26 -13.95 -1.52
C GLY A 113 -26.06 -13.66 -0.03
N THR A 114 -26.46 -14.60 0.83
CA THR A 114 -26.21 -14.54 2.28
C THR A 114 -24.73 -14.21 2.53
N PRO A 115 -24.38 -13.21 3.36
CA PRO A 115 -22.99 -12.84 3.57
C PRO A 115 -22.20 -14.05 4.08
N PRO A 116 -21.04 -14.38 3.50
CA PRO A 116 -20.17 -15.40 4.08
C PRO A 116 -19.79 -14.96 5.51
N THR A 117 -19.78 -15.90 6.44
CA THR A 117 -19.47 -15.66 7.86
C THR A 117 -18.01 -15.28 8.12
N SER A 118 -17.13 -15.38 7.12
CA SER A 118 -15.79 -14.80 7.14
C SER A 118 -15.48 -14.15 5.79
N ARG A 119 -14.73 -13.04 5.83
CA ARG A 119 -14.18 -12.40 4.64
C ARG A 119 -12.66 -12.56 4.61
N PRO A 120 -12.03 -12.65 3.43
CA PRO A 120 -10.58 -12.56 3.34
C PRO A 120 -10.09 -11.22 3.88
N ARG A 121 -8.95 -11.25 4.57
CA ARG A 121 -8.27 -10.02 4.98
C ARG A 121 -7.81 -9.22 3.77
N THR A 122 -7.97 -7.91 3.89
CA THR A 122 -7.44 -6.93 2.97
C THR A 122 -5.93 -6.81 3.10
N VAL A 123 -5.30 -6.23 2.07
CA VAL A 123 -3.86 -5.94 2.09
C VAL A 123 -3.51 -4.96 3.21
N ALA A 124 -4.40 -4.00 3.51
CA ALA A 124 -4.22 -3.04 4.60
C ALA A 124 -4.15 -3.73 5.98
N GLU A 125 -5.07 -4.65 6.25
CA GLU A 125 -5.08 -5.41 7.51
C GLU A 125 -3.79 -6.25 7.66
N LEU A 126 -3.34 -6.90 6.58
CA LEU A 126 -2.08 -7.64 6.62
C LEU A 126 -0.88 -6.74 6.87
N ILE A 127 -0.83 -5.53 6.27
CA ILE A 127 0.25 -4.57 6.52
C ILE A 127 0.23 -4.07 7.97
N ALA A 128 -0.95 -3.77 8.52
CA ALA A 128 -1.08 -3.30 9.90
C ALA A 128 -0.61 -4.36 10.91
N ASP A 129 -1.00 -5.62 10.72
CA ASP A 129 -0.63 -6.70 11.64
C ASP A 129 0.84 -7.14 11.47
N LEU A 130 1.34 -7.19 10.23
CA LEU A 130 2.72 -7.63 9.96
C LEU A 130 3.76 -6.52 10.11
N GLY A 131 3.40 -5.26 9.90
CA GLY A 131 4.32 -4.12 9.91
C GLY A 131 5.18 -4.03 11.17
N PRO A 132 4.61 -4.17 12.38
CA PRO A 132 5.36 -4.19 13.63
C PRO A 132 6.32 -5.38 13.78
N ILE A 133 6.06 -6.48 13.06
CA ILE A 133 6.78 -7.75 13.18
C ILE A 133 7.87 -7.88 12.11
N VAL A 134 7.62 -7.34 10.92
CA VAL A 134 8.47 -7.49 9.72
C VAL A 134 8.87 -6.10 9.19
N PRO A 135 9.99 -5.52 9.69
CA PRO A 135 10.44 -4.17 9.31
C PRO A 135 10.68 -3.97 7.81
N ALA A 136 10.90 -5.07 7.06
CA ALA A 136 11.05 -5.02 5.61
C ALA A 136 9.79 -4.52 4.89
N ILE A 137 8.60 -4.65 5.48
CA ILE A 137 7.34 -4.16 4.89
C ILE A 137 7.40 -2.63 4.74
N GLU A 138 7.90 -1.93 5.76
CA GLU A 138 8.05 -0.48 5.72
C GLU A 138 9.10 -0.05 4.69
N ARG A 139 10.21 -0.79 4.59
CA ARG A 139 11.22 -0.54 3.53
C ARG A 139 10.62 -0.71 2.13
N VAL A 140 9.78 -1.73 1.92
CA VAL A 140 9.05 -1.94 0.66
C VAL A 140 8.10 -0.79 0.38
N ARG A 141 7.31 -0.35 1.38
CA ARG A 141 6.37 0.78 1.24
C ARG A 141 7.09 2.06 0.82
N VAL A 142 8.12 2.47 1.57
CA VAL A 142 8.90 3.67 1.29
C VAL A 142 9.55 3.59 -0.11
N ALA A 143 10.08 2.43 -0.48
CA ALA A 143 10.66 2.24 -1.82
C ALA A 143 9.59 2.36 -2.93
N TRP A 144 8.39 1.80 -2.71
CA TRP A 144 7.26 1.84 -3.64
C TRP A 144 6.68 3.23 -3.85
N GLU A 145 6.70 4.07 -2.82
CA GLU A 145 6.26 5.47 -2.90
C GLU A 145 7.29 6.36 -3.57
N ARG A 146 8.58 6.11 -3.30
CA ARG A 146 9.66 6.95 -3.82
C ARG A 146 9.89 6.78 -5.31
N ASP A 147 9.88 5.56 -5.81
CA ASP A 147 10.32 5.27 -7.17
C ASP A 147 9.65 4.00 -7.73
N ARG A 148 8.79 4.18 -8.73
CA ARG A 148 8.13 3.10 -9.48
C ARG A 148 8.72 2.89 -10.88
N SER A 149 9.90 3.45 -11.15
CA SER A 149 10.68 3.08 -12.32
C SER A 149 11.15 1.62 -12.22
N PRO A 150 11.57 0.99 -13.33
CA PRO A 150 12.21 -0.32 -13.31
C PRO A 150 13.31 -0.47 -12.26
N VAL A 151 14.14 0.57 -12.04
CA VAL A 151 15.19 0.56 -11.00
C VAL A 151 14.59 0.52 -9.59
N GLY A 152 13.59 1.35 -9.32
CA GLY A 152 12.87 1.37 -8.04
C GLY A 152 12.17 0.04 -7.74
N LEU A 153 11.47 -0.50 -8.74
CA LEU A 153 10.81 -1.80 -8.68
C LEU A 153 11.80 -2.95 -8.43
N TYR A 154 12.99 -2.89 -9.03
CA TYR A 154 14.05 -3.87 -8.78
C TYR A 154 14.55 -3.82 -7.32
N LYS A 155 14.71 -2.62 -6.74
CA LYS A 155 15.09 -2.48 -5.32
C LYS A 155 14.06 -3.12 -4.40
N ILE A 156 12.77 -2.96 -4.70
CA ILE A 156 11.68 -3.60 -3.94
C ILE A 156 11.78 -5.13 -4.02
N PHE A 157 12.00 -5.66 -5.23
CA PHE A 157 12.25 -7.07 -5.42
C PHE A 157 13.46 -7.56 -4.60
N GLU A 158 14.56 -6.80 -4.57
CA GLU A 158 15.74 -7.12 -3.76
C GLU A 158 15.43 -7.15 -2.27
N ILE A 159 14.67 -6.19 -1.74
CA ILE A 159 14.24 -6.15 -0.33
C ILE A 159 13.46 -7.42 0.03
N ILE A 160 12.48 -7.80 -0.80
CA ILE A 160 11.63 -8.98 -0.57
C ILE A 160 12.49 -10.26 -0.63
N ARG A 161 13.35 -10.38 -1.65
CA ARG A 161 14.25 -11.53 -1.82
C ARG A 161 15.22 -11.68 -0.64
N ASP A 162 15.81 -10.58 -0.21
CA ASP A 162 16.75 -10.54 0.92
C ASP A 162 16.07 -11.00 2.21
N GLN A 163 14.89 -10.44 2.52
CA GLN A 163 14.13 -10.79 3.72
C GLN A 163 13.67 -12.26 3.73
N ALA A 164 13.23 -12.79 2.59
CA ALA A 164 12.70 -14.14 2.49
C ALA A 164 13.80 -15.22 2.35
N GLY A 165 15.01 -14.83 1.93
CA GLY A 165 16.09 -15.76 1.59
C GLY A 165 15.65 -16.81 0.56
N LYS A 166 16.04 -18.07 0.80
CA LYS A 166 15.59 -19.23 0.00
C LYS A 166 14.30 -19.87 0.53
N GLY A 167 13.62 -19.22 1.47
CA GLY A 167 12.43 -19.74 2.13
C GLY A 167 11.17 -19.77 1.25
N PRO A 168 10.07 -20.32 1.77
CA PRO A 168 8.80 -20.45 1.02
C PRO A 168 8.22 -19.11 0.57
N CYS A 169 8.53 -18.02 1.26
CA CYS A 169 8.08 -16.67 0.89
C CYS A 169 9.01 -15.95 -0.11
N GLY A 170 10.01 -16.63 -0.67
CA GLY A 170 10.90 -16.06 -1.68
C GLY A 170 10.18 -15.83 -3.03
N PRO A 171 10.51 -14.77 -3.79
CA PRO A 171 9.80 -14.45 -5.04
C PRO A 171 9.72 -15.62 -6.03
N VAL A 172 10.79 -16.42 -6.17
CA VAL A 172 10.78 -17.60 -7.04
C VAL A 172 9.69 -18.61 -6.65
N ASN A 173 9.45 -18.80 -5.36
CA ASN A 173 8.41 -19.70 -4.85
C ASN A 173 7.01 -19.10 -4.98
N LEU A 174 6.90 -17.76 -4.96
CA LEU A 174 5.60 -17.06 -5.02
C LEU A 174 5.06 -16.90 -6.45
N VAL A 175 5.93 -16.62 -7.41
CA VAL A 175 5.55 -16.26 -8.80
C VAL A 175 6.26 -17.09 -9.88
N GLY A 176 7.19 -17.96 -9.49
CA GLY A 176 7.91 -18.85 -10.41
C GLY A 176 9.19 -18.26 -10.98
N ALA A 177 10.18 -19.13 -11.25
CA ALA A 177 11.49 -18.73 -11.73
C ALA A 177 11.47 -18.02 -13.09
N ARG A 178 10.54 -18.40 -13.98
CA ARG A 178 10.38 -17.78 -15.30
C ARG A 178 9.98 -16.31 -15.20
N GLU A 179 8.97 -15.98 -14.40
CA GLU A 179 8.50 -14.60 -14.25
C GLU A 179 9.54 -13.74 -13.52
N VAL A 180 10.21 -14.30 -12.51
CA VAL A 180 11.36 -13.64 -11.87
C VAL A 180 12.44 -13.32 -12.90
N SER A 181 12.84 -14.30 -13.72
CA SER A 181 13.85 -14.09 -14.76
C SER A 181 13.39 -13.06 -15.79
N ARG A 182 12.13 -13.10 -16.22
CA ARG A 182 11.56 -12.16 -17.19
C ARG A 182 11.61 -10.74 -16.63
N PHE A 183 11.19 -10.54 -15.39
CA PHE A 183 11.27 -9.26 -14.70
C PHE A 183 12.72 -8.76 -14.58
N THR A 184 13.63 -9.58 -14.05
CA THR A 184 15.01 -9.13 -13.79
C THR A 184 15.74 -8.82 -15.09
N SER A 185 15.57 -9.63 -16.14
CA SER A 185 16.18 -9.37 -17.45
C SER A 185 15.62 -8.09 -18.07
N SER A 186 14.32 -7.84 -17.96
CA SER A 186 13.68 -6.65 -18.53
C SER A 186 14.11 -5.37 -17.81
N ALA A 187 14.23 -5.40 -16.47
CA ALA A 187 14.63 -4.23 -15.67
C ALA A 187 16.12 -3.89 -15.83
N ASN A 188 16.95 -4.88 -16.18
CA ASN A 188 18.38 -4.71 -16.35
C ASN A 188 18.80 -4.35 -17.78
N HIS A 189 17.96 -4.60 -18.79
CA HIS A 189 18.36 -4.46 -20.19
C HIS A 189 17.93 -3.12 -20.81
N PRO A 190 18.86 -2.30 -21.34
CA PRO A 190 18.55 -0.99 -21.94
C PRO A 190 17.65 -1.09 -23.17
N GLU A 191 17.75 -2.13 -23.98
CA GLU A 191 16.80 -2.32 -25.11
C GLU A 191 15.37 -2.65 -24.66
N ALA A 192 15.16 -3.06 -23.41
CA ALA A 192 13.83 -3.37 -22.88
C ALA A 192 13.16 -2.15 -22.23
N THR A 193 13.93 -1.31 -21.52
CA THR A 193 13.39 -0.19 -20.73
C THR A 193 14.04 1.17 -21.00
N GLY A 194 14.93 1.24 -21.99
CA GLY A 194 15.62 2.47 -22.39
C GLY A 194 16.50 3.03 -21.27
N GLU A 195 16.44 4.34 -21.10
CA GLU A 195 17.16 5.08 -20.03
C GLU A 195 16.74 4.67 -18.61
N LEU A 196 15.61 3.98 -18.48
CA LEU A 196 15.10 3.49 -17.19
C LEU A 196 15.70 2.14 -16.79
N ALA A 197 16.51 1.52 -17.65
CA ALA A 197 17.20 0.28 -17.31
C ALA A 197 18.24 0.52 -16.21
N ARG A 198 18.44 -0.49 -15.36
CA ARG A 198 19.50 -0.44 -14.32
C ARG A 198 20.91 -0.31 -14.93
N HIS A 199 21.11 -0.80 -16.14
CA HIS A 199 22.38 -0.71 -16.86
C HIS A 199 22.23 0.13 -18.13
N ALA A 200 23.06 1.15 -18.26
CA ALA A 200 23.12 2.00 -19.45
C ALA A 200 23.66 1.26 -20.70
N VAL A 201 24.40 0.17 -20.49
CA VAL A 201 24.93 -0.71 -21.55
C VAL A 201 24.79 -2.16 -21.07
N SER A 202 24.30 -3.04 -21.93
CA SER A 202 24.25 -4.49 -21.69
C SER A 202 25.16 -5.20 -22.68
N ARG A 203 25.84 -6.25 -22.23
CA ARG A 203 26.58 -7.20 -23.09
C ARG A 203 25.75 -8.43 -23.44
N ASP A 204 24.63 -8.61 -22.76
CA ASP A 204 23.73 -9.73 -22.95
C ASP A 204 22.77 -9.46 -24.11
N HIS A 205 22.15 -10.52 -24.60
CA HIS A 205 21.10 -10.38 -25.61
C HIS A 205 19.84 -9.79 -24.96
N PRO A 206 19.07 -8.98 -25.70
CA PRO A 206 17.79 -8.50 -25.24
C PRO A 206 16.87 -9.66 -24.82
N PRO A 207 16.09 -9.51 -23.75
CA PRO A 207 15.09 -10.50 -23.40
C PRO A 207 14.12 -10.69 -24.57
N LYS A 208 13.79 -11.94 -24.90
CA LYS A 208 12.89 -12.28 -26.02
C LYS A 208 11.46 -11.78 -25.82
N ASP A 209 11.05 -11.59 -24.58
CA ASP A 209 9.72 -11.15 -24.17
C ASP A 209 9.87 -10.17 -22.98
N PRO A 210 10.30 -8.92 -23.25
CA PRO A 210 10.51 -7.91 -22.22
C PRO A 210 9.19 -7.52 -21.56
N MET A 211 9.23 -7.30 -20.24
CA MET A 211 8.15 -6.59 -19.56
C MET A 211 8.23 -5.09 -19.84
N THR A 212 7.09 -4.49 -20.15
CA THR A 212 6.89 -3.03 -20.10
C THR A 212 6.94 -2.51 -18.67
N ALA A 213 7.12 -1.20 -18.48
CA ALA A 213 7.10 -0.60 -17.15
C ALA A 213 5.78 -0.85 -16.38
N VAL A 214 4.66 -0.89 -17.10
CA VAL A 214 3.34 -1.21 -16.51
C VAL A 214 3.30 -2.66 -16.06
N GLU A 215 3.74 -3.61 -16.89
CA GLU A 215 3.83 -5.03 -16.51
C GLU A 215 4.76 -5.25 -15.33
N MET A 216 5.90 -4.58 -15.27
CA MET A 216 6.81 -4.64 -14.12
C MET A 216 6.14 -4.14 -12.84
N SER A 217 5.40 -3.04 -12.91
CA SER A 217 4.70 -2.49 -11.74
C SER A 217 3.62 -3.44 -11.25
N LEU A 218 2.84 -4.02 -12.16
CA LEU A 218 1.82 -5.05 -11.86
C LEU A 218 2.46 -6.31 -11.27
N PHE A 219 3.57 -6.76 -11.85
CA PHE A 219 4.33 -7.92 -11.37
C PHE A 219 4.80 -7.71 -9.93
N ILE A 220 5.44 -6.58 -9.62
CA ILE A 220 5.90 -6.29 -8.25
C ILE A 220 4.73 -6.11 -7.29
N ALA A 221 3.62 -5.48 -7.71
CA ALA A 221 2.41 -5.41 -6.89
C ALA A 221 1.87 -6.81 -6.54
N ASP A 222 1.92 -7.77 -7.48
CA ASP A 222 1.53 -9.15 -7.22
C ASP A 222 2.50 -9.87 -6.28
N VAL A 223 3.81 -9.70 -6.48
CA VAL A 223 4.85 -10.24 -5.58
C VAL A 223 4.63 -9.74 -4.15
N ILE A 224 4.40 -8.44 -3.95
CA ILE A 224 4.14 -7.86 -2.62
C ILE A 224 2.89 -8.49 -1.99
N ARG A 225 1.78 -8.56 -2.73
CA ARG A 225 0.51 -9.13 -2.21
C ARG A 225 0.66 -10.60 -1.82
N ARG A 226 1.37 -11.40 -2.61
CA ARG A 226 1.64 -12.82 -2.29
C ARG A 226 2.60 -12.96 -1.11
N TRP A 227 3.61 -12.10 -1.05
CA TRP A 227 4.57 -12.08 0.03
C TRP A 227 3.91 -11.76 1.38
N LEU A 228 3.03 -10.75 1.44
CA LEU A 228 2.25 -10.44 2.65
C LEU A 228 1.40 -11.62 3.12
N ARG A 229 0.72 -12.33 2.20
CA ARG A 229 -0.05 -13.53 2.55
C ARG A 229 0.84 -14.67 3.06
N CYS A 230 2.00 -14.87 2.45
CA CYS A 230 2.95 -15.88 2.90
C CYS A 230 3.50 -15.57 4.29
N LEU A 231 3.85 -14.29 4.55
CA LEU A 231 4.27 -13.83 5.87
C LEU A 231 3.17 -14.02 6.91
N ALA A 232 1.91 -13.74 6.57
CA ALA A 232 0.79 -13.97 7.47
C ALA A 232 0.72 -15.44 7.91
N VAL A 233 0.83 -16.39 6.98
CA VAL A 233 0.89 -17.82 7.30
C VAL A 233 2.10 -18.14 8.17
N GLN A 234 3.30 -17.62 7.83
CA GLN A 234 4.53 -17.84 8.58
C GLN A 234 4.45 -17.33 10.03
N HIS A 235 3.75 -16.21 10.25
CA HIS A 235 3.57 -15.57 11.55
C HIS A 235 2.24 -15.93 12.23
N GLN A 236 1.52 -16.95 11.73
CA GLN A 236 0.26 -17.44 12.28
C GLN A 236 -0.84 -16.35 12.37
N ILE A 237 -0.78 -15.36 11.48
CA ILE A 237 -1.85 -14.37 11.29
C ILE A 237 -2.89 -15.00 10.36
N PRO A 238 -4.16 -15.16 10.79
CA PRO A 238 -5.21 -15.73 9.96
C PRO A 238 -5.41 -14.92 8.67
N LEU A 239 -5.59 -15.59 7.53
CA LEU A 239 -5.88 -14.93 6.26
C LEU A 239 -7.34 -14.47 6.13
N GLU A 240 -8.22 -15.03 6.96
CA GLU A 240 -9.61 -14.60 7.10
C GLU A 240 -9.71 -13.57 8.23
N ALA A 241 -10.56 -12.56 8.04
CA ALA A 241 -10.90 -11.62 9.10
C ALA A 241 -11.81 -12.33 10.13
N PRO A 242 -11.66 -12.02 11.43
CA PRO A 242 -12.63 -12.47 12.42
C PRO A 242 -14.02 -11.97 12.06
N ALA A 243 -15.03 -12.78 12.36
CA ALA A 243 -16.44 -12.44 12.25
C ALA A 243 -16.83 -11.32 13.24
#